data_AF-A0A084ZIB3-F1
#
_entry.id   AF-A0A084ZIB3-F1
#
_cell.length_a   1.000
_cell.length_b   1.000
_cell.length_c   1.000
_cell.angle_alpha   90.00
_cell.angle_beta   90.00
_cell.angle_gamma   90.00
#
_symmetry.space_group_name_H-M   'P 1'
#
loop_
_entity.id
_entity.type
_entity.pdbx_description
1 polymer ?
#
loop_
_entity_poly.entity_id
_entity_poly.type
_entity_poly.pdbx_seq_one_letter_code
_entity_poly.pdbx_strand_id
1 'polypeptide(L)' 'MKIVLKERVFVNGRWWYRSSFEYQIDGSQFTGFFYAVNRYDAACRLKAIKENAVLSDEDVEFIEK' A
#
# COMPACT_ATOMS: atom_id res chain seq x y z
N MET A 1 15.76 -2.10 -11.90
CA MET A 1 14.99 -3.25 -11.39
C MET A 1 13.50 -3.00 -11.65
N LYS A 2 12.78 -3.90 -12.30
CA LYS A 2 11.34 -3.75 -12.61
C LYS A 2 10.53 -4.61 -11.64
N ILE A 3 9.71 -3.98 -10.79
CA ILE A 3 8.80 -4.69 -9.88
C ILE A 3 7.57 -5.11 -10.70
N VAL A 4 7.23 -6.40 -10.69
CA VAL A 4 6.06 -6.95 -11.38
C VAL A 4 5.12 -7.55 -10.35
N LEU A 5 3.95 -6.92 -10.16
CA LEU A 5 2.93 -7.38 -9.23
C LEU A 5 1.91 -8.24 -9.98
N LYS A 6 1.99 -9.55 -9.82
CA LYS A 6 1.16 -10.53 -10.58
C LYS A 6 -0.15 -10.86 -9.89
N GLU A 7 -0.22 -10.67 -8.57
CA GLU A 7 -1.37 -11.08 -7.78
C GLU A 7 -2.36 -9.92 -7.67
N ARG A 8 -3.65 -10.22 -7.79
CA ARG A 8 -4.74 -9.26 -7.59
C ARG A 8 -5.64 -9.76 -6.47
N VAL A 9 -5.80 -8.96 -5.42
CA VAL A 9 -6.55 -9.33 -4.20
C VAL A 9 -7.65 -8.32 -3.90
N PHE A 10 -8.75 -8.76 -3.29
CA PHE A 10 -9.85 -7.88 -2.87
C PHE A 10 -9.81 -7.68 -1.35
N VAL A 11 -9.52 -6.47 -0.89
CA VAL A 11 -9.32 -6.11 0.53
C VAL A 11 -10.04 -4.79 0.81
N ASN A 12 -10.79 -4.72 1.91
CA ASN A 12 -11.56 -3.55 2.33
C ASN A 12 -12.47 -2.99 1.21
N GLY A 13 -13.15 -3.89 0.50
CA GLY A 13 -14.06 -3.52 -0.59
C GLY A 13 -13.37 -3.10 -1.90
N ARG A 14 -12.07 -3.38 -2.08
CA ARG A 14 -11.26 -2.85 -3.19
C ARG A 14 -10.29 -3.86 -3.77
N TRP A 15 -10.03 -3.77 -5.07
CA TRP A 15 -8.99 -4.54 -5.73
C TRP A 15 -7.62 -3.87 -5.59
N TRP A 16 -6.62 -4.69 -5.25
CA TRP A 16 -5.21 -4.30 -5.10
C TRP A 16 -4.32 -5.24 -5.91
N TYR A 17 -3.21 -4.72 -6.41
CA TYR A 17 -2.10 -5.54 -6.87
C TYR A 17 -1.19 -5.84 -5.69
N ARG A 18 -0.94 -7.10 -5.40
CA ARG A 18 -0.13 -7.55 -4.27
C ARG A 18 1.13 -8.27 -4.74
N SER A 19 2.19 -8.16 -3.96
CA SER A 19 3.30 -9.10 -3.98
C SER A 19 3.79 -9.34 -2.57
N SER A 20 4.07 -10.60 -2.23
CA SER A 20 4.79 -10.93 -1.01
C SER A 20 6.29 -10.98 -1.28
N PHE A 21 7.08 -10.74 -0.25
CA PHE A 21 8.51 -11.01 -0.23
C PHE A 21 8.86 -11.61 1.13
N GLU A 22 9.71 -12.63 1.09
CA GLU A 22 10.22 -13.25 2.30
C GLU A 22 11.51 -12.56 2.72
N TYR A 23 11.68 -12.33 4.01
CA TYR A 23 12.89 -11.77 4.57
C TYR A 23 13.19 -12.39 5.94
N GLN A 24 14.44 -12.29 6.39
CA GLN A 24 14.86 -12.83 7.67
C GLN A 24 15.39 -11.71 8.56
N ILE A 25 14.99 -11.73 9.83
CA ILE A 25 15.53 -10.88 10.90
C ILE A 25 15.85 -11.79 12.07
N ASP A 26 17.09 -11.72 12.58
CA ASP A 26 17.56 -12.50 13.74
C ASP A 26 17.25 -14.00 13.66
N GLY A 27 17.43 -14.59 12.47
CA GLY A 27 17.17 -16.02 12.21
C GLY A 27 15.69 -16.41 12.11
N SER A 28 14.77 -15.48 12.31
CA SER A 28 13.33 -15.70 12.12
C SER A 28 12.92 -15.33 10.69
N GLN A 29 12.04 -16.14 10.08
CA GLN A 29 11.50 -15.89 8.74
C GLN A 29 10.20 -15.09 8.82
N PHE A 30 10.13 -14.04 8.02
CA PHE A 30 9.00 -13.13 7.93
C PHE A 30 8.53 -13.02 6.49
N THR A 31 7.25 -12.65 6.33
CA THR A 31 6.65 -12.36 5.03
C THR A 31 6.12 -10.93 5.05
N GLY A 32 6.67 -10.09 4.18
CA GLY A 32 6.19 -8.74 3.93
C GLY A 32 5.23 -8.73 2.75
N PHE A 33 4.22 -7.86 2.80
CA PHE A 33 3.26 -7.67 1.71
C PHE A 33 3.35 -6.25 1.17
N PHE A 34 3.56 -6.12 -0.13
CA PHE A 34 3.48 -4.87 -0.85
C PHE A 34 2.17 -4.79 -1.62
N TYR A 35 1.45 -3.68 -1.47
CA TYR A 35 0.19 -3.42 -2.17
C TYR A 35 0.35 -2.19 -3.07
N ALA A 36 -0.18 -2.28 -4.28
CA ALA A 36 -0.23 -1.17 -5.22
C ALA A 36 -1.62 -1.07 -5.88
N VAL A 37 -1.91 0.13 -6.36
CA VAL A 37 -3.09 0.46 -7.16
C VAL A 37 -2.64 1.19 -8.41
N ASN A 38 -3.41 1.08 -9.48
CA ASN A 38 -3.07 1.78 -10.72
C ASN A 38 -3.26 3.31 -10.55
N ARG A 39 -2.66 4.09 -11.44
CA ARG A 39 -2.67 5.56 -11.38
C ARG A 39 -4.07 6.15 -11.47
N TYR A 40 -4.97 5.55 -12.25
CA TYR A 40 -6.34 6.02 -12.41
C TYR A 40 -7.11 5.87 -11.09
N ASP A 41 -7.02 4.69 -10.48
CA ASP A 41 -7.60 4.40 -9.18
C ASP A 41 -7.03 5.33 -8.09
N ALA A 42 -5.72 5.58 -8.10
CA ALA A 42 -5.10 6.53 -7.18
C ALA A 42 -5.61 7.97 -7.40
N ALA A 43 -5.77 8.42 -8.64
CA ALA A 43 -6.25 9.76 -8.97
C ALA A 43 -7.70 9.98 -8.55
N CYS A 44 -8.58 9.02 -8.81
CA CYS A 44 -9.97 9.04 -8.31
C CYS A 44 -10.04 9.06 -6.78
N ARG A 45 -8.98 8.60 -6.12
CA ARG A 45 -8.89 8.49 -4.66
C ARG A 45 -8.12 9.64 -4.00
N LEU A 46 -7.50 10.56 -4.73
CA LEU A 46 -6.73 11.65 -4.10
C LEU A 46 -7.58 12.43 -3.08
N LYS A 47 -8.86 12.67 -3.41
CA LYS A 47 -9.82 13.30 -2.50
C LYS A 47 -10.15 12.39 -1.31
N ALA A 48 -10.49 11.12 -1.56
CA ALA A 48 -10.81 10.15 -0.51
C ALA A 48 -9.62 9.83 0.43
N ILE A 49 -8.37 9.87 -0.08
CA ILE A 49 -7.14 9.71 0.69
C ILE A 49 -6.92 10.95 1.56
N LYS A 50 -7.06 12.15 1.00
CA LYS A 50 -6.98 13.40 1.78
C LYS A 50 -8.02 13.46 2.90
N GLU A 51 -9.21 12.92 2.67
CA GLU A 51 -10.32 12.99 3.62
C GLU A 51 -10.39 11.81 4.60
N ASN A 52 -9.87 10.63 4.25
CA ASN A 52 -10.10 9.39 5.01
C ASN A 52 -8.87 8.48 5.16
N ALA A 53 -7.70 8.87 4.66
CA ALA A 53 -6.49 8.08 4.94
C ALA A 53 -6.09 8.29 6.39
N VAL A 54 -6.55 7.39 7.25
CA VAL A 54 -5.86 7.12 8.51
C VAL A 54 -4.61 6.33 8.13
N LEU A 55 -3.49 7.04 7.96
CA LEU A 55 -2.19 6.41 8.16
C LEU A 55 -2.18 6.01 9.64
N SER A 56 -2.10 4.71 9.90
CA SER A 56 -2.14 4.13 11.24
C SER A 56 -1.34 4.94 12.26
N ASP A 57 -1.93 5.24 13.42
CA ASP A 57 -1.39 5.76 14.69
C ASP A 57 -0.29 6.84 14.69
N GLU A 58 0.09 7.40 13.55
CA GLU A 58 1.05 8.49 13.44
C GLU A 58 0.36 9.68 12.79
N ASP A 59 0.17 10.74 13.57
CA ASP A 59 -0.30 12.03 13.09
C ASP A 59 0.63 12.54 11.97
N VAL A 60 0.13 12.58 10.74
CA VAL A 60 0.88 13.13 9.60
C VAL A 60 0.45 14.59 9.41
N GLU A 61 1.30 15.52 9.81
CA GLU A 61 1.16 16.94 9.44
C GLU A 61 1.60 17.17 7.99
N PHE A 62 0.71 17.76 7.19
CA PHE A 62 1.05 18.25 5.86
C PHE A 62 1.79 19.60 6.00
N ILE A 63 3.05 19.65 5.56
CA ILE A 63 3.78 20.92 5.44
C ILE A 63 3.36 21.58 4.12
N GLU A 64 2.47 22.57 4.19
CA GLU A 64 2.22 23.50 3.09
C GLU A 64 3.36 24.53 3.01
N LYS A 65 3.82 24.82 1.79
CA LYS A 65 4.79 25.90 1.51
C LYS A 65 4.09 27.20 1.20
#